data_AF-A0A7S2FM61-F1
#
_entry.id   AF-A0A7S2FM61-F1
#
_cell.length_a   1.000
_cell.length_b   1.000
_cell.length_c   1.000
_cell.angle_alpha   90.00
_cell.angle_beta   90.00
_cell.angle_gamma   90.00
#
_symmetry.space_group_name_H-M   'P 1'
#
loop_
_entity.id
_entity.type
_entity.pdbx_description
1 polymer ?
#
loop_
_entity_poly.entity_id
_entity_poly.type
_entity_poly.pdbx_seq_one_letter_code
_entity_poly.pdbx_strand_id
1 'polypeptide(L)'
;ATYASIPDALSGRMPLAYTQLVQILVDVLVISAPLALIHSVGGFGAIVGTALITLFHASILNLAKMFLDPFNNNEYGDAGLSINVLTLMQETNIGSERWRKGAQWVPPATRLRPTAVEERQKKRGTTLAGLFNLGGI
;
A
#
# COMPACT_ATOMS: atom_id res chain seq x y z
N ALA A 1 2.03 -10.56 -16.86
CA ALA A 1 2.06 -9.20 -16.30
C ALA A 1 2.24 -9.34 -14.80
N THR A 2 3.49 -9.20 -14.34
CA THR A 2 3.95 -9.66 -13.01
C THR A 2 4.64 -8.51 -12.26
N TYR A 3 4.20 -7.27 -12.50
CA TYR A 3 4.86 -6.05 -11.96
C TYR A 3 3.94 -5.20 -11.08
N ALA A 4 2.71 -5.65 -10.82
CA ALA A 4 1.75 -4.99 -9.91
C ALA A 4 1.15 -5.96 -8.88
N SER A 5 1.74 -7.15 -8.72
CA SER A 5 1.52 -7.94 -7.51
C SER A 5 2.55 -7.46 -6.50
N ILE A 6 2.13 -6.71 -5.49
CA ILE A 6 2.84 -6.69 -4.20
C ILE A 6 2.94 -8.17 -3.84
N PRO A 7 4.14 -8.80 -3.93
CA PRO A 7 4.24 -10.25 -3.88
C PRO A 7 3.78 -10.80 -2.52
N ASP A 8 3.66 -9.92 -1.52
CA ASP A 8 3.10 -10.28 -0.25
C ASP A 8 2.64 -9.05 0.55
N ALA A 9 1.32 -8.90 0.75
CA ALA A 9 0.78 -8.00 1.78
C ALA A 9 1.18 -8.47 3.20
N LEU A 10 1.76 -9.67 3.35
CA LEU A 10 2.37 -10.15 4.58
C LEU A 10 3.86 -9.81 4.74
N SER A 11 4.61 -9.48 3.69
CA SER A 11 6.07 -9.29 3.80
C SER A 11 6.46 -7.91 4.32
N GLY A 12 5.52 -6.96 4.34
CA GLY A 12 5.63 -5.69 5.06
C GLY A 12 5.15 -5.75 6.52
N ARG A 13 4.72 -6.93 7.01
CA ARG A 13 4.27 -7.06 8.41
C ARG A 13 5.47 -7.01 9.34
N MET A 14 5.43 -6.10 10.31
CA MET A 14 6.33 -6.18 11.45
C MET A 14 6.05 -7.50 12.20
N PRO A 15 7.09 -8.23 12.68
CA PRO A 15 6.90 -9.53 13.31
C PRO A 15 5.89 -9.46 14.45
N LEU A 16 4.90 -10.37 14.44
CA LEU A 16 3.83 -10.48 15.44
C LEU A 16 4.34 -10.39 16.89
N ALA A 17 5.52 -10.96 17.15
CA ALA A 17 6.13 -10.97 18.47
C ALA A 17 6.46 -9.57 19.01
N TYR A 18 6.83 -8.62 18.13
CA TYR A 18 7.18 -7.26 18.57
C TYR A 18 5.95 -6.49 19.04
N THR A 19 4.86 -6.55 18.28
CA THR A 19 3.60 -5.89 18.65
C THR A 19 2.95 -6.53 19.87
N GLN A 20 3.08 -7.86 20.01
CA GLN A 20 2.61 -8.59 21.20
C GLN A 20 3.41 -8.24 22.46
N LEU A 21 4.73 -8.10 22.36
CA LEU A 21 5.55 -7.71 23.50
C LEU A 21 5.16 -6.32 24.00
N VAL A 22 5.05 -5.34 23.11
CA VAL A 22 4.68 -3.97 23.46
C VAL A 22 3.25 -3.90 24.02
N GLN A 23 2.32 -4.71 23.48
CA GLN A 23 0.97 -4.87 24.03
C GLN A 23 1.00 -5.37 25.48
N ILE A 24 1.73 -6.47 25.73
CA ILE A 24 1.87 -7.05 27.08
C ILE A 24 2.51 -6.05 28.04
N LEU A 25 3.51 -5.28 27.58
CA LEU A 25 4.17 -4.26 28.39
C LEU A 25 3.21 -3.15 28.83
N VAL A 26 2.37 -2.65 27.91
CA VAL A 26 1.34 -1.64 28.23
C VAL A 26 0.26 -2.23 29.13
N ASP A 27 -0.16 -3.47 28.90
CA ASP A 27 -1.18 -4.11 29.73
C ASP A 27 -0.68 -4.33 31.17
N VAL A 28 0.58 -4.74 31.35
CA VAL A 28 1.22 -4.86 32.68
C VAL A 28 1.37 -3.50 33.36
N LEU A 29 1.71 -2.44 32.61
CA LEU A 29 1.78 -1.09 33.14
C LEU A 29 0.41 -0.59 33.62
N VAL A 30 -0.65 -0.81 32.85
CA VAL A 30 -2.02 -0.39 33.21
C VAL A 30 -2.54 -1.17 34.44
N ILE A 31 -2.23 -2.46 34.54
CA ILE A 31 -2.61 -3.29 35.70
C ILE A 31 -1.85 -2.88 36.97
N SER A 32 -0.57 -2.54 36.84
CA SER A 32 0.28 -2.15 37.99
C SER A 32 0.11 -0.68 38.42
N ALA A 33 -0.33 0.20 37.53
CA ALA A 33 -0.54 1.62 37.81
C ALA A 33 -1.44 1.92 39.03
N PRO A 34 -2.63 1.31 39.22
CA PRO A 34 -3.47 1.58 40.39
C PRO A 34 -2.84 1.10 41.71
N LEU A 35 -2.13 -0.02 41.69
CA LEU A 35 -1.46 -0.57 42.87
C LEU A 35 -0.29 0.31 43.33
N ALA A 36 0.42 0.94 42.39
CA ALA A 36 1.50 1.86 42.71
C ALA A 36 0.98 3.23 43.20
N LEU A 37 -0.08 3.77 42.56
CA LEU A 37 -0.57 5.12 42.86
C LEU A 37 -1.37 5.22 44.16
N ILE A 38 -2.04 4.15 44.58
CA ILE A 38 -2.86 4.16 45.80
C ILE A 38 -2.04 4.47 47.06
N HIS A 39 -0.78 4.04 47.08
CA HIS A 39 0.14 4.27 48.20
C HIS A 39 0.72 5.70 48.22
N SER A 40 0.75 6.41 47.09
CA SER A 40 1.41 7.71 46.97
C SER A 40 0.45 8.92 46.98
N VAL A 41 -0.73 8.80 46.37
CA VAL A 41 -1.60 9.97 46.05
C VAL A 41 -3.02 9.81 46.63
N GLY A 42 -3.28 8.70 47.34
CA GLY A 42 -4.60 8.36 47.88
C GLY A 42 -5.59 7.86 46.81
N GLY A 43 -6.77 7.41 47.24
CA GLY A 43 -7.72 6.70 46.37
C GLY A 43 -8.23 7.52 45.17
N PHE A 44 -8.62 8.78 45.38
CA PHE A 44 -9.15 9.63 44.30
C PHE A 44 -8.06 10.04 43.29
N GLY A 45 -6.87 10.39 43.78
CA GLY A 45 -5.74 10.73 42.92
C GLY A 45 -5.24 9.53 42.11
N ALA A 46 -5.32 8.32 42.67
CA ALA A 46 -4.99 7.09 41.96
C ALA A 46 -5.91 6.82 40.78
N ILE A 47 -7.21 7.09 40.90
CA ILE A 47 -8.18 6.90 39.79
C ILE A 47 -7.88 7.86 38.64
N VAL A 48 -7.66 9.14 38.93
CA VAL A 48 -7.38 10.14 37.89
C VAL A 48 -6.01 9.90 37.25
N GLY A 49 -4.99 9.57 38.06
CA GLY A 49 -3.64 9.30 37.55
C GLY A 49 -3.57 8.03 36.69
N THR A 50 -4.26 6.97 37.09
CA THR A 50 -4.34 5.73 36.29
C THR A 50 -5.08 5.95 34.98
N ALA A 51 -6.17 6.73 34.98
CA ALA A 51 -6.88 7.10 33.76
C ALA A 51 -5.99 7.87 32.78
N LEU A 52 -5.21 8.85 33.27
CA LEU A 52 -4.26 9.61 32.44
C LEU A 52 -3.14 8.73 31.87
N ILE A 53 -2.53 7.88 32.69
CA ILE A 53 -1.47 6.96 32.27
C ILE A 53 -1.99 6.01 31.19
N THR A 54 -3.19 5.46 31.41
CA THR A 54 -3.84 4.52 30.49
C THR A 54 -4.16 5.18 29.15
N LEU A 55 -4.75 6.38 29.17
CA LEU A 55 -5.08 7.12 27.95
C LEU A 55 -3.82 7.47 27.15
N PHE A 56 -2.77 7.94 27.82
CA PHE A 56 -1.50 8.30 27.17
C PHE A 56 -0.82 7.09 26.53
N HIS A 57 -0.65 5.99 27.27
CA HIS A 57 0.04 4.80 26.74
C HIS A 57 -0.80 4.06 25.69
N ALA A 58 -2.13 3.98 25.87
CA ALA A 58 -3.01 3.36 24.89
C ALA A 58 -3.06 4.16 23.57
N SER A 59 -3.07 5.49 23.63
CA SER A 59 -3.09 6.33 22.43
C SER A 59 -1.77 6.24 21.63
N ILE A 60 -0.62 6.27 22.30
CA ILE A 60 0.69 6.09 21.64
C ILE A 60 0.80 4.70 21.01
N LEU A 61 0.34 3.67 21.72
CA LEU A 61 0.32 2.30 21.21
C LEU A 61 -0.60 2.17 19.98
N ASN A 62 -1.75 2.87 19.98
CA ASN A 62 -2.66 2.87 18.85
C ASN A 62 -2.06 3.60 17.62
N LEU A 63 -1.39 4.73 17.83
CA LEU A 63 -0.68 5.44 16.76
C LEU A 63 0.48 4.60 16.19
N ALA A 64 1.24 3.93 17.05
CA ALA A 64 2.31 3.04 16.62
C ALA A 64 1.77 1.88 15.76
N LYS A 65 0.62 1.31 16.11
CA LYS A 65 -0.05 0.28 15.31
C LYS A 65 -0.54 0.82 13.95
N MET A 66 -1.03 2.06 13.92
CA MET A 66 -1.51 2.71 12.70
C MET A 66 -0.37 3.01 11.71
N PHE A 67 0.81 3.41 12.19
CA PHE A 67 1.99 3.57 11.34
C PHE A 67 2.62 2.23 10.92
N LEU A 68 2.37 1.17 11.67
CA LEU A 68 2.90 -0.16 11.38
C LEU A 68 2.15 -0.86 10.25
N ASP A 69 0.85 -0.57 10.08
CA ASP A 69 0.04 -1.02 8.93
C ASP A 69 -0.60 0.17 8.19
N PRO A 70 0.15 0.86 7.30
CA PRO A 70 -0.36 2.02 6.55
C PRO A 70 -1.39 1.65 5.47
N PHE A 71 -1.61 0.35 5.23
CA PHE A 71 -2.56 -0.13 4.21
C PHE A 71 -3.88 -0.60 4.81
N ASN A 72 -4.03 -0.56 6.13
CA ASN A 72 -5.25 -0.90 6.86
C ASN A 72 -5.85 -2.25 6.41
N ASN A 73 -5.02 -3.29 6.31
CA ASN A 73 -5.45 -4.58 5.78
C ASN A 73 -6.41 -5.34 6.72
N ASN A 74 -6.42 -5.00 8.01
CA ASN A 74 -7.18 -5.71 9.04
C ASN A 74 -8.23 -4.82 9.73
N GLU A 75 -8.62 -3.69 9.10
CA GLU A 75 -9.60 -2.72 9.64
C GLU A 75 -9.24 -2.24 11.06
N TYR A 76 -7.95 -2.24 11.39
CA TYR A 76 -7.46 -1.90 12.72
C TYR A 76 -7.35 -0.38 12.86
N GLY A 77 -8.51 0.26 12.95
CA GLY A 77 -8.66 1.70 13.03
C GLY A 77 -9.17 2.29 11.72
N ASP A 78 -10.41 2.80 11.76
CA ASP A 78 -11.04 3.66 10.75
C ASP A 78 -10.39 5.07 10.69
N ALA A 79 -9.10 5.14 11.04
CA ALA A 79 -8.42 6.38 11.34
C ALA A 79 -7.60 6.82 10.13
N GLY A 80 -8.30 7.30 9.09
CA GLY A 80 -7.93 8.39 8.15
C GLY A 80 -6.55 8.43 7.44
N LEU A 81 -5.60 7.56 7.77
CA LEU A 81 -4.21 7.54 7.30
C LEU A 81 -3.92 6.30 6.44
N SER A 82 -4.96 5.56 6.03
CA SER A 82 -4.81 4.41 5.16
C SER A 82 -4.55 4.86 3.72
N ILE A 83 -3.46 4.38 3.13
CA ILE A 83 -3.16 4.63 1.74
C ILE A 83 -4.09 3.76 0.88
N ASN A 84 -5.02 4.39 0.17
CA ASN A 84 -5.92 3.68 -0.74
C ASN A 84 -5.17 3.26 -2.02
N VAL A 85 -4.67 2.03 -2.02
CA VAL A 85 -3.93 1.45 -3.16
C VAL A 85 -4.79 1.41 -4.42
N LEU A 86 -6.11 1.23 -4.31
CA LEU A 86 -7.00 1.20 -5.48
C LEU A 86 -7.06 2.56 -6.17
N THR A 87 -7.11 3.64 -5.41
CA THR A 87 -7.05 5.01 -5.95
C THR A 87 -5.72 5.26 -6.64
N LEU A 88 -4.60 4.87 -6.01
CA LEU A 88 -3.27 5.03 -6.63
C LEU A 88 -3.13 4.22 -7.92
N MET A 89 -3.70 3.01 -7.99
CA MET A 89 -3.71 2.20 -9.21
C MET A 89 -4.53 2.86 -10.31
N GLN A 90 -5.69 3.43 -9.98
CA GLN A 90 -6.52 4.16 -10.94
C GLN A 90 -5.79 5.39 -11.48
N GLU A 91 -5.21 6.21 -10.61
CA GLU A 91 -4.45 7.39 -11.01
C GLU A 91 -3.22 7.04 -11.85
N THR A 92 -2.50 5.98 -11.47
CA THR A 92 -1.34 5.50 -12.24
C THR A 92 -1.75 5.02 -13.63
N ASN A 93 -2.87 4.28 -13.74
CA ASN A 93 -3.38 3.80 -15.02
C ASN A 93 -3.79 4.98 -15.94
N ILE A 94 -4.49 5.97 -15.39
CA ILE A 94 -4.88 7.18 -16.12
C ILE A 94 -3.63 7.98 -16.55
N GLY A 95 -2.64 8.11 -15.68
CA GLY A 95 -1.37 8.75 -15.98
C GLY A 95 -0.57 8.04 -17.07
N SER A 96 -0.56 6.70 -17.06
CA SER A 96 0.12 5.87 -18.08
C SER A 96 -0.44 6.09 -19.48
N GLU A 97 -1.77 6.17 -19.61
CA GLU A 97 -2.44 6.44 -20.88
C GLU A 97 -2.03 7.80 -21.49
N ARG A 98 -1.79 8.81 -20.65
CA ARG A 98 -1.27 10.11 -21.10
C ARG A 98 0.13 9.98 -21.72
N TRP A 99 1.04 9.27 -21.05
CA TRP A 99 2.41 9.06 -21.57
C TRP A 99 2.43 8.18 -22.82
N ARG A 100 1.56 7.15 -22.88
CA ARG A 100 1.39 6.29 -24.06
C ARG A 100 0.94 7.09 -25.29
N LYS A 101 -0.03 7.99 -25.13
CA LYS A 101 -0.49 8.89 -26.21
C LYS A 101 0.57 9.93 -26.56
N GLY A 102 1.27 10.47 -25.57
CA GLY A 102 2.40 11.40 -25.77
C GLY A 102 3.58 10.78 -26.54
N ALA A 103 3.80 9.47 -26.42
CA ALA A 103 4.83 8.76 -27.19
C ALA A 103 4.62 8.85 -28.71
N GLN A 104 3.38 9.02 -29.18
CA GLN A 104 3.06 9.23 -30.61
C GLN A 104 3.43 10.64 -31.09
N TRP A 105 3.50 11.60 -30.17
CA TRP A 105 3.81 13.01 -30.42
C TRP A 105 5.31 13.34 -30.32
N VAL A 106 6.15 12.32 -30.17
CA VAL A 106 7.60 12.48 -30.06
C VAL A 106 8.18 12.94 -31.41
N PRO A 107 9.06 13.96 -31.43
CA PRO A 107 9.73 14.42 -32.64
C PRO A 107 10.42 13.27 -33.40
N PRO A 108 10.46 13.31 -34.74
CA PRO A 108 11.00 12.21 -35.55
C PRO A 108 12.43 11.78 -35.17
N ALA A 109 13.23 12.72 -34.64
CA ALA A 109 14.62 12.49 -34.25
C ALA A 109 14.78 11.51 -33.06
N THR A 110 13.76 11.35 -32.23
CA THR A 110 13.78 10.52 -31.01
C THR A 110 12.85 9.30 -31.09
N ARG A 111 12.22 9.06 -32.26
CA ARG A 111 11.44 7.84 -32.46
C ARG A 111 12.38 6.64 -32.44
N LEU A 112 12.12 5.68 -31.56
CA LEU A 112 12.78 4.39 -31.61
C LEU A 112 12.56 3.80 -32.99
N ARG A 113 13.65 3.37 -33.65
CA ARG A 113 13.58 2.67 -34.93
C ARG A 113 12.58 1.51 -34.75
N PRO A 114 11.59 1.32 -35.65
CA PRO A 114 10.62 0.23 -35.52
C PRO A 114 11.38 -1.07 -35.29
N THR A 115 11.08 -1.76 -34.18
CA THR A 115 11.70 -3.05 -33.94
C THR A 115 11.23 -4.02 -35.03
N ALA A 116 12.09 -4.93 -35.47
CA ALA A 116 11.84 -5.85 -36.59
C ALA A 116 10.53 -6.66 -36.50
N VAL A 117 9.90 -6.68 -35.32
CA VAL A 117 8.57 -7.27 -35.05
C VAL A 117 7.46 -6.54 -35.83
N GLU A 118 7.51 -5.21 -35.87
CA GLU A 118 6.50 -4.37 -36.54
C GLU A 118 6.62 -4.47 -38.07
N GLU A 119 7.86 -4.56 -38.60
CA GLU A 119 8.11 -4.82 -40.02
C GLU A 119 7.68 -6.23 -40.45
N ARG A 120 7.84 -7.25 -39.59
CA ARG A 120 7.36 -8.62 -39.87
C ARG A 120 5.84 -8.71 -39.91
N GLN A 121 5.15 -7.98 -39.04
CA GLN A 121 3.68 -7.88 -39.03
C GLN A 121 3.16 -7.18 -40.29
N LYS A 122 3.80 -6.06 -40.68
CA LYS A 122 3.46 -5.36 -41.92
C LYS A 122 3.67 -6.24 -43.16
N LYS A 123 4.80 -6.96 -43.25
CA LYS A 123 5.04 -7.92 -44.36
C LYS A 123 4.01 -9.03 -44.41
N ARG A 124 3.66 -9.66 -43.28
CA ARG A 124 2.64 -10.72 -43.24
C ARG A 124 1.25 -10.24 -43.66
N GLY A 125 0.85 -9.02 -43.27
CA GLY A 125 -0.41 -8.42 -43.70
C GLY A 125 -0.48 -8.17 -45.21
N THR A 126 0.62 -7.71 -45.81
CA THR A 126 0.69 -7.50 -47.27
C THR A 126 0.73 -8.82 -48.04
N THR A 127 1.39 -9.87 -47.51
CA THR A 127 1.42 -11.19 -48.15
C THR A 127 0.06 -11.88 -48.16
N LEU A 128 -0.71 -11.76 -47.08
CA LEU A 128 -2.08 -12.31 -47.01
C LEU A 128 -3.04 -11.56 -47.94
N ALA A 129 -2.95 -10.24 -48.04
CA ALA A 129 -3.74 -9.45 -48.99
C ALA A 129 -3.43 -9.80 -50.46
N GLY A 130 -2.17 -10.11 -50.77
CA GLY A 130 -1.77 -10.59 -52.10
C GLY A 130 -2.26 -12.01 -52.42
N LEU A 131 -2.38 -12.89 -51.42
CA LEU A 131 -2.89 -14.25 -51.60
C LEU A 131 -4.39 -14.29 -51.90
N PHE A 132 -5.18 -13.40 -51.29
CA PHE A 132 -6.62 -13.31 -51.54
C PHE A 132 -6.98 -12.75 -52.93
N ASN A 133 -6.06 -12.09 -53.62
CA ASN A 133 -6.28 -11.54 -54.97
C ASN A 133 -5.93 -12.52 -56.10
N LEU A 134 -5.39 -13.71 -55.78
CA LEU A 134 -5.06 -14.75 -56.77
C LEU A 134 -6.06 -15.93 -56.78
N GLY A 135 -7.07 -15.93 -55.91
CA GLY A 135 -8.10 -16.98 -55.84
C GLY A 135 -9.40 -16.66 -56.58
N GLY A 136 -9.41 -15.63 -57.43
CA GLY A 136 -10.57 -15.17 -58.19
C GLY A 136 -10.40 -15.36 -59.69
N ILE A 137 -10.32 -16.61 -60.15
CA ILE A 137 -10.69 -17.07 -61.50
C ILE A 137 -11.35 -18.43 -61.35
#